data_AF-A0A9X5CTB0-F1
#
_entry.id   AF-A0A9X5CTB0-F1
#
_cell.length_a   1.000
_cell.length_b   1.000
_cell.length_c   1.000
_cell.angle_alpha   90.00
_cell.angle_beta   90.00
_cell.angle_gamma   90.00
#
_symmetry.space_group_name_H-M   'P 1'
#
loop_
_entity.id
_entity.type
_entity.pdbx_description
1 polymer ?
#
loop_
_entity_poly.entity_id
_entity_poly.type
_entity_poly.pdbx_seq_one_letter_code
_entity_poly.pdbx_strand_id
1 'polypeptide(L)' 'TCMVFEGTTVVAGRAEALVVDTGDHTEAGRAVALASRTPPPAGVQARLQELTRKALPFTLTGGALVTGLSLLR' A
#
# COMPACT_ATOMS: atom_id res chain seq x y z
N THR A 1 -2.31 -34.96 7.44
CA THR A 1 -2.85 -33.58 7.32
C THR A 1 -4.24 -33.67 6.72
N CYS A 2 -5.27 -33.17 7.42
CA CYS A 2 -6.66 -33.19 6.96
C CYS A 2 -7.37 -31.95 7.54
N MET A 3 -7.20 -30.80 6.88
CA MET A 3 -7.84 -29.54 7.26
C MET A 3 -8.36 -28.84 6.00
N VAL A 4 -9.41 -28.04 6.18
CA VAL A 4 -9.96 -27.15 5.16
C VAL A 4 -9.83 -25.72 5.66
N PHE A 5 -9.57 -24.78 4.74
CA PHE A 5 -9.25 -23.40 5.10
C PHE A 5 -10.32 -22.44 4.55
N GLU A 6 -10.63 -21.40 5.32
CA GLU A 6 -11.53 -20.34 4.86
C GLU A 6 -11.01 -19.72 3.56
N GLY A 7 -11.93 -19.43 2.63
CA GLY A 7 -11.61 -18.85 1.32
C GLY A 7 -11.17 -19.86 0.26
N THR A 8 -11.10 -21.15 0.60
CA THR A 8 -10.87 -22.23 -0.38
C THR A 8 -12.18 -22.83 -0.88
N THR A 9 -12.16 -23.41 -2.09
CA THR A 9 -13.34 -23.99 -2.75
C THR A 9 -13.14 -25.46 -3.07
N VAL A 10 -14.14 -26.29 -2.82
CA VAL A 10 -14.15 -27.71 -3.20
C VAL A 10 -14.50 -27.85 -4.69
N VAL A 11 -13.54 -28.29 -5.50
CA VAL A 11 -13.72 -28.42 -6.96
C VAL A 11 -14.48 -29.70 -7.35
N ALA A 12 -14.38 -30.76 -6.55
CA ALA A 12 -15.06 -32.03 -6.78
C ALA A 12 -15.31 -32.81 -5.48
N GLY A 13 -16.39 -33.58 -5.44
CA GLY A 13 -16.74 -34.44 -4.31
C GLY A 13 -17.54 -33.73 -3.21
N ARG A 14 -17.61 -34.36 -2.03
CA ARG A 14 -18.28 -33.82 -0.82
C ARG A 14 -17.46 -34.23 0.40
N ALA A 15 -17.40 -33.34 1.39
CA ALA A 15 -16.75 -33.58 2.67
C ALA A 15 -17.60 -33.00 3.81
N GLU A 16 -17.47 -33.60 4.99
CA GLU A 16 -17.99 -33.09 6.25
C GLU A 16 -16.80 -32.87 7.18
N ALA A 17 -16.76 -31.73 7.89
CA ALA A 17 -15.63 -31.34 8.73
C ALA A 17 -16.09 -30.52 9.92
N LEU A 18 -15.30 -30.55 11.00
CA LEU A 18 -15.51 -29.71 12.17
C LEU A 18 -14.96 -28.29 11.92
N VAL A 19 -15.71 -27.28 12.32
CA VAL A 19 -15.23 -25.89 12.35
C VAL A 19 -14.31 -25.73 13.55
N VAL A 20 -13.02 -25.47 13.29
CA VAL A 20 -12.00 -25.29 14.32
C VAL A 20 -11.71 -23.83 14.64
N ASP A 21 -11.88 -22.94 13.66
CA ASP A 21 -11.71 -21.49 13.79
C ASP A 21 -12.79 -20.76 12.98
N THR A 22 -13.14 -19.54 13.43
CA THR A 22 -14.12 -18.67 12.78
C THR A 22 -13.68 -17.21 12.78
N GLY A 23 -14.06 -16.46 11.75
CA GLY A 23 -13.78 -15.02 11.66
C GLY A 23 -12.28 -14.71 11.69
N ASP A 24 -11.87 -13.73 12.49
CA ASP A 24 -10.48 -13.27 12.58
C ASP A 24 -9.50 -14.34 13.10
N HIS A 25 -10.01 -15.43 13.69
CA HIS A 25 -9.19 -16.54 14.14
C HIS A 25 -8.78 -17.48 13.02
N THR A 26 -9.43 -17.45 11.84
CA THR A 26 -9.01 -18.28 10.70
C THR A 26 -7.70 -17.79 10.09
N GLU A 27 -7.01 -18.66 9.35
CA GLU A 27 -5.81 -18.27 8.60
C GLU A 27 -6.08 -17.10 7.63
N ALA A 28 -7.23 -17.14 6.95
CA ALA A 28 -7.63 -16.08 6.03
C ALA A 28 -7.92 -14.77 6.76
N GLY A 29 -8.66 -14.82 7.88
CA GLY A 29 -8.95 -13.66 8.73
C GLY A 29 -7.67 -13.02 9.26
N ARG A 30 -6.72 -13.83 9.74
CA ARG A 30 -5.41 -13.33 10.18
C ARG A 30 -4.59 -12.72 9.05
N ALA A 31 -4.61 -13.30 7.86
CA ALA A 31 -3.94 -12.73 6.69
C ALA A 31 -4.51 -11.34 6.33
N VAL A 32 -5.83 -11.17 6.37
CA VAL A 32 -6.49 -9.87 6.15
C VAL A 32 -6.17 -8.87 7.27
N ALA A 33 -6.14 -9.31 8.53
CA ALA A 33 -5.73 -8.48 9.66
C ALA A 33 -4.27 -8.00 9.54
N LEU A 34 -3.38 -8.83 9.00
CA LEU A 34 -1.99 -8.46 8.70
C LEU A 34 -1.88 -7.52 7.49
N ALA A 35 -2.63 -7.79 6.42
CA ALA A 35 -2.65 -6.96 5.22
C ALA A 35 -3.19 -5.56 5.52
N SER A 36 -4.25 -5.44 6.32
CA SER A 36 -4.83 -4.15 6.73
C SER A 36 -3.91 -3.32 7.63
N ARG A 37 -3.02 -3.97 8.40
CA ARG A 37 -1.98 -3.28 9.19
C ARG A 37 -0.84 -2.73 8.34
N THR A 38 -0.66 -3.21 7.12
CA THR A 38 0.40 -2.76 6.23
C THR A 38 -0.17 -1.65 5.35
N PRO A 39 0.20 -0.37 5.54
CA PRO A 39 -0.21 0.67 4.61
C PRO A 39 0.23 0.25 3.21
N PRO A 40 -0.62 0.37 2.17
CA PRO A 40 -0.19 0.11 0.82
C PRO A 40 1.07 0.94 0.55
N PRO A 41 2.12 0.35 -0.05
CA PRO A 41 3.34 1.09 -0.33
C PRO A 41 2.94 2.37 -1.06
N ALA A 42 3.27 3.53 -0.47
CA ALA A 42 2.95 4.82 -1.06
C ALA A 42 3.47 4.79 -2.50
N GLY A 43 2.56 4.88 -3.48
CA GLY A 43 2.89 4.68 -4.88
C GLY A 43 4.05 5.57 -5.30
N VAL A 44 4.79 5.18 -6.34
CA VAL A 44 5.91 5.98 -6.88
C VAL A 44 5.47 7.42 -7.13
N GLN A 45 4.22 7.62 -7.59
CA GLN A 45 3.57 8.93 -7.71
C GLN A 45 3.55 9.73 -6.40
N ALA A 46 3.16 9.11 -5.28
CA ALA A 46 3.11 9.77 -3.97
C ALA A 46 4.52 10.15 -3.47
N ARG A 47 5.52 9.29 -3.72
CA ARG A 47 6.92 9.58 -3.40
C ARG A 47 7.52 10.66 -4.28
N LEU A 48 7.23 10.64 -5.58
CA LEU A 48 7.64 11.69 -6.50
C LEU A 48 6.99 13.02 -6.11
N GLN A 49 5.70 13.03 -5.78
CA GLN A 49 5.01 14.26 -5.37
C GLN A 49 5.60 14.83 -4.07
N GLU A 50 6.00 13.97 -3.13
CA GLU A 50 6.72 14.38 -1.92
C GLU A 50 8.09 14.98 -2.24
N LEU A 51 8.86 14.34 -3.14
CA LEU A 51 10.16 14.84 -3.61
C LEU A 51 10.02 16.17 -4.36
N THR A 52 9.07 16.27 -5.29
CA THR A 52 8.76 17.47 -6.05
C THR A 52 8.37 18.60 -5.11
N ARG A 53 7.55 18.34 -4.08
CA ARG A 53 7.17 19.38 -3.11
C ARG A 53 8.38 19.94 -2.34
N LYS A 54 9.42 19.14 -2.14
CA LYS A 54 10.69 19.58 -1.52
C LYS A 54 11.60 20.30 -2.51
N ALA A 55 11.69 19.85 -3.75
CA ALA A 55 12.60 20.41 -4.77
C ALA A 55 12.06 21.69 -5.44
N LEU A 56 10.74 21.78 -5.64
CA LEU A 56 10.07 22.90 -6.29
C LEU A 56 10.39 24.29 -5.69
N PRO A 57 10.40 24.51 -4.36
CA PRO A 57 10.73 25.82 -3.79
C PRO A 57 12.18 26.25 -4.08
N PHE A 58 13.13 25.31 -4.09
CA PHE A 58 14.53 25.62 -4.44
C PHE A 58 14.66 26.05 -5.91
N THR A 59 14.01 25.32 -6.82
CA THR A 59 14.01 25.68 -8.26
C THR A 59 13.33 27.02 -8.51
N LEU A 60 12.20 27.29 -7.84
CA LEU A 60 11.51 28.58 -7.96
C LEU A 60 12.37 29.74 -7.43
N THR A 61 13.07 29.53 -6.32
CA THR A 61 13.96 30.55 -5.74
C THR A 61 15.14 30.83 -6.65
N GLY A 62 15.80 29.79 -7.19
CA GLY A 62 16.88 29.94 -8.16
C GLY A 62 16.42 30.68 -9.42
N GLY A 63 15.27 30.32 -9.97
CA GLY A 63 14.67 31.00 -11.12
C GLY A 63 14.38 32.48 -10.84
N ALA A 64 13.75 32.78 -9.71
CA ALA A 64 13.43 34.16 -9.31
C ALA A 64 14.69 35.03 -9.15
N LEU A 65 15.76 34.49 -8.56
CA LEU A 65 17.03 35.20 -8.41
C LEU A 65 17.66 35.53 -9.77
N VAL A 66 17.71 34.58 -10.69
CA VAL A 66 18.30 34.79 -12.02
C VAL A 66 17.47 35.78 -12.84
N THR A 67 16.14 35.66 -12.82
CA THR A 67 15.25 36.62 -13.48
C THR A 67 15.41 38.03 -12.91
N GLY A 68 15.48 38.18 -11.58
CA GLY A 68 15.71 39.48 -10.94
C GLY A 68 17.05 40.09 -11.34
N LEU A 69 18.12 39.29 -11.30
CA LEU A 69 19.46 39.73 -11.69
C LEU A 69 19.52 40.14 -13.17
N SER A 70 18.81 39.42 -14.04
CA SER A 70 18.75 39.72 -15.47
C SER A 70 17.97 40.99 -15.80
N LEU A 71 17.05 41.43 -14.95
CA LEU A 71 16.34 42.72 -15.10
C LEU A 71 17.15 43.92 -14.59
N LEU A 72 18.10 43.67 -13.68
CA LEU A 72 19.05 44.66 -13.16
C LEU A 72 20.27 44.88 -14.07
N ARG A 73 20.46 44.01 -15.08
CA ARG A 73 21.54 44.09 -16.08
C ARG A 73 21.04 44.80 -17.34
#